data_AF-A0A947DI76-F1
#
_entry.id   AF-A0A947DI76-F1
#
_cell.length_a   1.000
_cell.length_b   1.000
_cell.length_c   1.000
_cell.angle_alpha   90.00
_cell.angle_beta   90.00
_cell.angle_gamma   90.00
#
_symmetry.space_group_name_H-M   'P 1'
#
loop_
_entity.id
_entity.type
_entity.pdbx_description
1 polymer ?
#
loop_
_entity_poly.entity_id
_entity_poly.type
_entity_poly.pdbx_seq_one_letter_code
_entity_poly.pdbx_strand_id
1 'polypeptide(L)'
;MHDQFEVTSFLQKSIASSQSGRVHIIGKDVEWCLDIVDGQLLFAAHSLQYLTALETVLPSLGYEAALSVYWRLARSDSYKRQSGDQGLEALNWTCKVVAALVRYEALSLEQAENTLAKLAEDAVESLLGLDAATVNWYPMPKDLWHVNTQGVDISALIDRLLARLKLWQSVCDRIISPHQRPYCENTSDLYQEVPQGILPHQMLTALARLMQGASIRQLAQAVKQDEAKLAKLLYPYIRHRVIKLWPPVQPLDRLPWIPQTKQPSDMTSSVATVRQSETAGLVVHAPSSASSGLVVKKASSVGSGLVTNHRLSSNTRSIIKQQSGSNSLGKRSSIEPKTRHLIICIDDSQAMLEKIDSYLDPEHFELKTIIDPVASVSKICVMKPDLVLMDVSMPSINGNSLCQILKRSYMFKDVPIIMISSNASPLNKATAQSSGATDYLEKPFSKAQLMRVLETYLEIKRSF
;
A
#
# COMPACT_ATOMS: atom_id res chain seq x y z
N MET A 1 3.21 -5.93 -38.11
CA MET A 1 4.08 -5.77 -36.93
C MET A 1 3.31 -4.93 -35.93
N HIS A 2 2.95 -5.51 -34.77
CA HIS A 2 2.32 -4.81 -33.67
C HIS A 2 3.11 -5.15 -32.41
N ASP A 3 3.76 -4.14 -31.84
CA ASP A 3 4.58 -4.29 -30.64
C ASP A 3 3.65 -4.42 -29.42
N GLN A 4 3.99 -5.30 -28.47
CA GLN A 4 3.50 -5.16 -27.09
C GLN A 4 3.93 -3.81 -26.52
N PHE A 5 3.32 -3.36 -25.41
CA PHE A 5 3.98 -2.34 -24.59
C PHE A 5 5.18 -2.96 -23.86
N GLU A 6 6.23 -3.23 -24.62
CA GLU A 6 7.53 -3.59 -24.09
C GLU A 6 8.16 -2.32 -23.53
N VAL A 7 8.17 -2.20 -22.20
CA VAL A 7 8.84 -1.12 -21.46
C VAL A 7 10.29 -0.95 -21.91
N THR A 8 10.97 -2.06 -22.22
CA THR A 8 12.32 -2.07 -22.80
C THR A 8 12.37 -1.35 -24.13
N SER A 9 11.49 -1.69 -25.08
CA SER A 9 11.39 -1.06 -26.39
C SER A 9 10.93 0.40 -26.31
N PHE A 10 10.08 0.76 -25.34
CA PHE A 10 9.72 2.14 -25.04
C PHE A 10 10.92 2.95 -24.54
N LEU A 11 11.65 2.46 -23.54
CA LEU A 11 12.81 3.15 -22.98
C LEU A 11 13.97 3.23 -23.98
N GLN A 12 14.21 2.18 -24.79
CA GLN A 12 15.17 2.19 -25.89
C GLN A 12 14.82 3.25 -26.97
N LYS A 13 13.55 3.34 -27.38
CA LYS A 13 13.07 4.41 -28.28
C LYS A 13 13.26 5.80 -27.65
N SER A 14 13.05 5.93 -26.33
CA SER A 14 13.27 7.18 -25.59
C SER A 14 14.75 7.61 -25.61
N ILE A 15 15.69 6.69 -25.31
CA ILE A 15 17.14 6.94 -25.43
C ILE A 15 17.49 7.39 -26.86
N ALA A 16 17.06 6.62 -27.86
CA ALA A 16 17.41 6.86 -29.27
C ALA A 16 16.86 8.21 -29.81
N SER A 17 15.77 8.70 -29.23
CA SER A 17 15.19 10.01 -29.56
C SER A 17 15.86 11.20 -28.87
N SER A 18 16.71 10.95 -27.87
CA SER A 18 17.27 11.97 -26.96
C SER A 18 16.20 12.89 -26.34
N GLN A 19 14.98 12.37 -26.13
CA GLN A 19 13.85 13.16 -25.66
C GLN A 19 13.91 13.36 -24.15
N SER A 20 14.22 14.60 -23.74
CA SER A 20 14.26 15.03 -22.35
C SER A 20 12.89 15.53 -21.88
N GLY A 21 12.39 15.00 -20.76
CA GLY A 21 11.06 15.31 -20.24
C GLY A 21 10.58 14.35 -19.16
N ARG A 22 9.34 14.58 -18.72
CA ARG A 22 8.63 13.75 -17.75
C ARG A 22 7.66 12.81 -18.47
N VAL A 23 7.85 11.51 -18.26
CA VAL A 23 6.97 10.45 -18.77
C VAL A 23 5.98 10.06 -17.66
N HIS A 24 4.69 10.08 -17.96
CA HIS A 24 3.64 9.53 -17.11
C HIS A 24 3.08 8.26 -17.78
N ILE A 25 3.25 7.12 -17.11
CA ILE A 25 2.78 5.82 -17.60
C ILE A 25 1.60 5.41 -16.72
N ILE A 26 0.44 5.19 -17.33
CA ILE A 26 -0.79 4.81 -16.64
C ILE A 26 -1.09 3.36 -17.02
N GLY A 27 -0.90 2.44 -16.09
CA GLY A 27 -1.36 1.06 -16.20
C GLY A 27 -2.83 0.94 -15.77
N LYS A 28 -3.26 -0.29 -15.46
CA LYS A 28 -4.65 -0.55 -15.09
C LYS A 28 -5.05 0.06 -13.73
N ASP A 29 -4.24 -0.20 -12.70
CA ASP A 29 -4.55 0.11 -11.29
C ASP A 29 -3.44 0.95 -10.60
N VAL A 30 -2.39 1.30 -11.35
CA VAL A 30 -1.14 1.92 -10.89
C VAL A 30 -0.65 2.91 -11.95
N GLU A 31 0.02 3.97 -11.50
CA GLU A 31 0.66 4.98 -12.35
C GLU A 31 2.15 5.07 -12.03
N TRP A 32 2.97 5.45 -13.00
CA TRP A 32 4.40 5.68 -12.86
C TRP A 32 4.78 7.04 -13.45
N CYS A 33 5.75 7.71 -12.83
CA CYS A 33 6.39 8.92 -13.34
C CYS A 33 7.87 8.62 -13.50
N LEU A 34 8.45 8.96 -14.66
CA LEU A 34 9.88 8.88 -14.95
C LEU A 34 10.33 10.26 -15.43
N ASP A 35 11.42 10.77 -14.88
CA ASP A 35 12.07 11.99 -15.37
C ASP A 35 13.34 11.60 -16.12
N ILE A 36 13.34 11.83 -17.42
CA ILE A 36 14.41 11.44 -18.35
C ILE A 36 15.09 12.71 -18.87
N VAL A 37 16.43 12.74 -18.86
CA VAL A 37 17.24 13.80 -19.46
C VAL A 37 18.40 13.15 -20.21
N ASP A 38 18.49 13.39 -21.52
CA ASP A 38 19.62 13.02 -22.38
C ASP A 38 20.05 11.53 -22.25
N GLY A 39 19.06 10.64 -22.13
CA GLY A 39 19.25 9.18 -21.96
C GLY A 39 19.49 8.72 -20.51
N GLN A 40 19.60 9.63 -19.55
CA GLN A 40 19.68 9.35 -18.11
C GLN A 40 18.29 9.39 -17.46
N LEU A 41 18.04 8.46 -16.54
CA LEU A 41 16.88 8.47 -15.65
C LEU A 41 17.24 9.20 -14.36
N LEU A 42 16.72 10.41 -14.18
CA LEU A 42 16.99 11.21 -12.98
C LEU A 42 16.08 10.82 -11.81
N PHE A 43 14.88 10.34 -12.12
CA PHE A 43 13.91 9.88 -11.14
C PHE A 43 12.93 8.89 -11.76
N ALA A 44 12.51 7.89 -10.99
CA ALA A 44 11.26 7.20 -11.27
C ALA A 44 10.54 6.85 -9.96
N ALA A 45 9.21 6.91 -9.98
CA ALA A 45 8.37 6.40 -8.91
C ALA A 45 7.03 5.86 -9.42
N HIS A 46 6.42 4.98 -8.64
CA HIS A 46 5.07 4.47 -8.88
C HIS A 46 4.07 4.84 -7.79
N SER A 47 2.78 4.89 -8.11
CA SER A 47 1.73 5.47 -7.27
C SER A 47 1.48 4.72 -5.96
N LEU A 48 2.12 3.56 -5.77
CA LEU A 48 2.07 2.69 -4.59
C LEU A 48 3.38 2.65 -3.77
N GLN A 49 4.45 3.26 -4.25
CA GLN A 49 5.80 3.16 -3.64
C GLN A 49 5.89 3.86 -2.28
N TYR A 50 5.00 4.82 -2.05
CA TYR A 50 4.96 5.72 -0.89
C TYR A 50 4.74 5.04 0.47
N LEU A 51 4.34 3.76 0.53
CA LEU A 51 3.89 3.15 1.80
C LEU A 51 5.00 2.75 2.76
N THR A 52 6.16 2.30 2.26
CA THR A 52 7.35 1.99 3.08
C THR A 52 8.66 2.09 2.30
N ALA A 53 8.70 2.56 1.04
CA ALA A 53 9.90 2.36 0.21
C ALA A 53 11.17 3.00 0.78
N LEU A 54 11.10 4.18 1.39
CA LEU A 54 12.26 4.78 2.08
C LEU A 54 12.67 4.00 3.35
N GLU A 55 11.73 3.32 4.03
CA GLU A 55 12.02 2.45 5.17
C GLU A 55 12.77 1.17 4.76
N THR A 56 12.62 0.75 3.50
CA THR A 56 13.37 -0.36 2.91
C THR A 56 14.68 0.10 2.26
N VAL A 57 14.63 1.16 1.45
CA VAL A 57 15.78 1.63 0.67
C VAL A 57 16.87 2.22 1.55
N LEU A 58 16.55 3.08 2.52
CA LEU A 58 17.57 3.73 3.35
C LEU A 58 18.44 2.70 4.11
N PRO A 59 17.90 1.68 4.82
CA PRO A 59 18.73 0.63 5.42
C PRO A 59 19.43 -0.27 4.40
N SER A 60 18.84 -0.50 3.22
CA SER A 60 19.50 -1.33 2.20
C SER A 60 20.80 -0.70 1.66
N LEU A 61 20.91 0.63 1.75
CA LEU A 61 22.09 1.41 1.38
C LEU A 61 23.01 1.73 2.57
N GLY A 62 22.68 1.27 3.80
CA GLY A 62 23.44 1.58 5.01
C GLY A 62 23.18 2.98 5.58
N TYR A 63 22.01 3.58 5.30
CA TYR A 63 21.61 4.91 5.75
C TYR A 63 20.60 4.85 6.91
N GLU A 64 20.73 3.88 7.82
CA GLU A 64 19.79 3.66 8.94
C GLU A 64 19.61 4.91 9.83
N ALA A 65 20.66 5.74 9.98
CA ALA A 65 20.59 6.99 10.73
C ALA A 65 19.55 7.98 10.18
N ALA A 66 19.37 8.00 8.85
CA ALA A 66 18.43 8.89 8.16
C ALA A 66 16.96 8.57 8.49
N LEU A 67 16.65 7.33 8.88
CA LEU A 67 15.29 6.92 9.27
C LEU A 67 14.73 7.78 10.41
N SER A 68 15.56 8.18 11.37
CA SER A 68 15.17 9.04 12.50
C SER A 68 14.66 10.41 12.05
N VAL A 69 15.17 10.93 10.94
CA VAL A 69 14.77 12.21 10.35
C VAL A 69 13.58 11.99 9.42
N TYR A 70 13.62 10.96 8.58
CA TYR A 70 12.50 10.53 7.73
C TYR A 70 11.20 10.37 8.53
N TRP A 71 11.23 9.66 9.67
CA TRP A 71 10.05 9.46 10.50
C TRP A 71 9.56 10.74 11.21
N ARG A 72 10.39 11.78 11.36
CA ARG A 72 9.94 13.11 11.80
C ARG A 72 9.27 13.86 10.66
N LEU A 73 9.87 13.82 9.46
CA LEU A 73 9.32 14.43 8.25
C LEU A 73 7.97 13.83 7.87
N ALA A 74 7.86 12.50 7.77
CA ALA A 74 6.63 11.80 7.40
C ALA A 74 5.44 12.02 8.35
N ARG A 75 5.68 12.56 9.57
CA ARG A 75 4.64 12.96 10.52
C ARG A 75 4.31 14.46 10.48
N SER A 76 5.17 15.29 9.89
CA SER A 76 4.95 16.72 9.73
C SER A 76 3.98 16.99 8.59
N ASP A 77 2.96 17.84 8.80
CA ASP A 77 1.95 18.11 7.78
C ASP A 77 2.55 18.72 6.48
N SER A 78 3.74 19.34 6.54
CA SER A 78 4.50 19.83 5.38
C SER A 78 5.04 18.72 4.45
N TYR A 79 5.19 17.48 4.97
CA TYR A 79 5.69 16.32 4.24
C TYR A 79 4.78 15.10 4.41
N LYS A 80 3.53 15.31 4.84
CA LYS A 80 2.52 14.28 4.97
C LYS A 80 1.68 14.28 3.70
N ARG A 81 1.67 13.15 2.98
CA ARG A 81 0.85 13.01 1.78
C ARG A 81 -0.62 13.26 2.13
N GLN A 82 -1.25 14.24 1.48
CA GLN A 82 -2.65 14.55 1.71
C GLN A 82 -3.54 13.56 0.93
N SER A 83 -4.75 13.31 1.42
CA SER A 83 -5.73 12.44 0.73
C SER A 83 -6.19 12.99 -0.63
N GLY A 84 -5.91 14.26 -0.91
CA GLY A 84 -6.12 14.91 -2.21
C GLY A 84 -4.94 14.82 -3.19
N ASP A 85 -3.76 14.35 -2.78
CA ASP A 85 -2.59 14.24 -3.66
C ASP A 85 -2.80 13.10 -4.69
N GLN A 86 -3.27 13.47 -5.88
CA GLN A 86 -3.51 12.58 -7.02
C GLN A 86 -2.52 12.82 -8.16
N GLY A 87 -2.31 11.80 -9.01
CA GLY A 87 -1.44 11.88 -10.18
C GLY A 87 0.01 12.26 -9.88
N LEU A 88 0.59 13.07 -10.78
CA LEU A 88 2.02 13.40 -10.80
C LEU A 88 2.54 14.09 -9.53
N GLU A 89 1.73 14.87 -8.81
CA GLU A 89 2.20 15.56 -7.60
C GLU A 89 2.51 14.61 -6.45
N ALA A 90 1.68 13.56 -6.30
CA ALA A 90 1.89 12.51 -5.32
C ALA A 90 3.17 11.71 -5.57
N LEU A 91 3.56 11.54 -6.83
CA LEU A 91 4.78 10.83 -7.22
C LEU A 91 6.03 11.64 -6.83
N ASN A 92 5.96 12.98 -6.86
CA ASN A 92 7.05 13.86 -6.41
C ASN A 92 7.23 13.91 -4.88
N TRP A 93 6.32 13.33 -4.09
CA TRP A 93 6.41 13.33 -2.63
C TRP A 93 7.73 12.72 -2.14
N THR A 94 8.14 11.59 -2.73
CA THR A 94 9.40 10.91 -2.35
C THR A 94 10.61 11.82 -2.60
N CYS A 95 10.63 12.55 -3.73
CA CYS A 95 11.65 13.58 -3.99
C CYS A 95 11.63 14.69 -2.94
N LYS A 96 10.47 15.22 -2.55
CA LYS A 96 10.36 16.25 -1.50
C LYS A 96 10.95 15.78 -0.17
N VAL A 97 10.70 14.51 0.20
CA VAL A 97 11.24 13.91 1.43
C VAL A 97 12.76 13.70 1.35
N VAL A 98 13.29 13.18 0.24
CA VAL A 98 14.74 12.99 0.07
C VAL A 98 15.49 14.33 0.06
N ALA A 99 14.97 15.37 -0.62
CA ALA A 99 15.52 16.72 -0.54
C ALA A 99 15.51 17.29 0.88
N ALA A 100 14.45 17.01 1.66
CA ALA A 100 14.39 17.40 3.06
C ALA A 100 15.44 16.65 3.92
N LEU A 101 15.68 15.36 3.66
CA LEU A 101 16.75 14.62 4.33
C LEU A 101 18.13 15.25 4.09
N VAL A 102 18.43 15.73 2.87
CA VAL A 102 19.66 16.50 2.60
C VAL A 102 19.67 17.82 3.37
N ARG A 103 18.56 18.58 3.33
CA ARG A 103 18.43 19.86 4.05
C ARG A 103 18.59 19.75 5.57
N TYR A 104 18.24 18.60 6.15
CA TYR A 104 18.40 18.31 7.58
C TYR A 104 19.66 17.50 7.89
N GLU A 105 20.64 17.46 6.97
CA GLU A 105 21.95 16.80 7.12
C GLU A 105 21.84 15.29 7.45
N ALA A 106 20.71 14.68 7.12
CA ALA A 106 20.43 13.26 7.34
C ALA A 106 20.98 12.38 6.20
N LEU A 107 21.20 12.96 5.02
CA LEU A 107 21.86 12.37 3.87
C LEU A 107 22.81 13.42 3.26
N SER A 108 23.95 12.98 2.72
CA SER A 108 24.71 13.78 1.75
C SER A 108 23.98 13.84 0.39
N LEU A 109 24.42 14.73 -0.50
CA LEU A 109 23.89 14.79 -1.87
C LEU A 109 24.06 13.44 -2.61
N GLU A 110 25.24 12.84 -2.52
CA GLU A 110 25.55 11.51 -3.09
C GLU A 110 24.65 10.40 -2.50
N GLN A 111 24.40 10.41 -1.19
CA GLN A 111 23.50 9.45 -0.55
C GLN A 111 22.04 9.64 -0.99
N ALA A 112 21.62 10.88 -1.25
CA ALA A 112 20.31 11.20 -1.78
C ALA A 112 20.16 10.78 -3.26
N GLU A 113 21.19 10.97 -4.08
CA GLU A 113 21.27 10.45 -5.46
C GLU A 113 21.17 8.92 -5.47
N ASN A 114 21.98 8.22 -4.66
CA ASN A 114 21.91 6.76 -4.53
C ASN A 114 20.53 6.27 -4.05
N THR A 115 19.89 7.02 -3.14
CA THR A 115 18.52 6.73 -2.67
C THR A 115 17.50 6.87 -3.80
N LEU A 116 17.53 7.96 -4.57
CA LEU A 116 16.66 8.15 -5.73
C LEU A 116 16.92 7.12 -6.82
N ALA A 117 18.18 6.84 -7.14
CA ALA A 117 18.58 5.83 -8.11
C ALA A 117 17.97 4.47 -7.75
N LYS A 118 18.13 4.01 -6.49
CA LYS A 118 17.57 2.73 -6.06
C LYS A 118 16.03 2.69 -6.10
N LEU A 119 15.36 3.77 -5.73
CA LEU A 119 13.91 3.91 -5.88
C LEU A 119 13.47 3.88 -7.35
N ALA A 120 14.25 4.49 -8.23
CA ALA A 120 13.99 4.52 -9.66
C ALA A 120 14.17 3.13 -10.29
N GLU A 121 15.22 2.38 -9.92
CA GLU A 121 15.39 0.98 -10.34
C GLU A 121 14.16 0.14 -9.96
N ASP A 122 13.72 0.24 -8.71
CA ASP A 122 12.55 -0.51 -8.20
C ASP A 122 11.25 -0.14 -8.93
N ALA A 123 11.07 1.16 -9.23
CA ALA A 123 9.92 1.64 -9.98
C ALA A 123 9.93 1.12 -11.41
N VAL A 124 11.09 1.13 -12.09
CA VAL A 124 11.23 0.61 -13.46
C VAL A 124 11.15 -0.92 -13.50
N GLU A 125 11.66 -1.65 -12.50
CA GLU A 125 11.47 -3.10 -12.41
C GLU A 125 9.96 -3.46 -12.37
N SER A 126 9.17 -2.71 -11.59
CA SER A 126 7.72 -2.93 -11.50
C SER A 126 6.94 -2.62 -12.79
N LEU A 127 7.50 -1.84 -13.72
CA LEU A 127 6.90 -1.61 -15.04
C LEU A 127 7.00 -2.86 -15.93
N LEU A 128 8.04 -3.69 -15.78
CA LEU A 128 8.34 -4.77 -16.73
C LEU A 128 7.24 -5.84 -16.87
N GLY A 129 6.32 -5.91 -15.90
CA GLY A 129 5.13 -6.77 -15.95
C GLY A 129 3.88 -6.15 -16.60
N LEU A 130 3.96 -4.93 -17.17
CA LEU A 130 2.82 -4.31 -17.85
C LEU A 130 2.57 -4.90 -19.22
N ASP A 131 1.39 -5.46 -19.43
CA ASP A 131 0.91 -5.87 -20.77
C ASP A 131 0.49 -4.68 -21.65
N ALA A 132 -0.07 -3.63 -21.02
CA ALA A 132 -0.57 -2.43 -21.70
C ALA A 132 -0.52 -1.20 -20.77
N ALA A 133 -0.27 -0.03 -21.35
CA ALA A 133 -0.29 1.25 -20.65
C ALA A 133 -0.65 2.42 -21.58
N THR A 134 -1.16 3.51 -21.01
CA THR A 134 -1.18 4.83 -21.65
C THR A 134 0.10 5.57 -21.28
N VAL A 135 0.74 6.24 -22.24
CA VAL A 135 2.00 6.98 -22.01
C VAL A 135 1.82 8.42 -22.45
N ASN A 136 1.95 9.34 -21.49
CA ASN A 136 1.90 10.78 -21.72
C ASN A 136 3.28 11.39 -21.48
N TRP A 137 3.65 12.38 -22.29
CA TRP A 137 4.90 13.14 -22.14
C TRP A 137 4.60 14.58 -21.74
N TYR A 138 5.39 15.09 -20.79
CA TYR A 138 5.30 16.44 -20.27
C TYR A 138 6.68 17.11 -20.28
N PRO A 139 6.77 18.45 -20.42
CA PRO A 139 8.00 19.19 -20.20
C PRO A 139 8.57 18.92 -18.80
N MET A 140 9.90 18.93 -18.65
CA MET A 140 10.55 18.76 -17.36
C MET A 140 10.13 19.91 -16.39
N PRO A 141 9.63 19.61 -15.18
CA PRO A 141 9.26 20.64 -14.22
C PRO A 141 10.48 21.38 -13.69
N LYS A 142 10.40 22.72 -13.63
CA LYS A 142 11.53 23.61 -13.32
C LYS A 142 11.95 23.61 -11.85
N ASP A 143 11.05 23.23 -10.95
CA ASP A 143 11.21 23.38 -9.49
C ASP A 143 11.69 22.09 -8.80
N LEU A 144 12.19 21.12 -9.57
CA LEU A 144 12.62 19.81 -9.07
C LEU A 144 14.13 19.79 -8.77
N TRP A 145 14.47 19.42 -7.54
CA TRP A 145 15.84 19.40 -7.04
C TRP A 145 16.75 18.39 -7.74
N HIS A 146 16.19 17.27 -8.24
CA HIS A 146 16.96 16.16 -8.81
C HIS A 146 17.36 16.38 -10.27
N VAL A 147 16.95 17.48 -10.90
CA VAL A 147 17.23 17.78 -12.33
C VAL A 147 18.72 17.99 -12.62
N ASN A 148 19.54 18.29 -11.59
CA ASN A 148 20.99 18.46 -11.70
C ASN A 148 21.81 17.23 -11.26
N THR A 149 21.16 16.07 -11.04
CA THR A 149 21.84 14.84 -10.60
C THR A 149 22.45 14.09 -11.78
N GLN A 150 23.43 13.21 -11.55
CA GLN A 150 24.03 12.41 -12.64
C GLN A 150 23.06 11.39 -13.27
N GLY A 151 22.00 11.02 -12.54
CA GLY A 151 21.00 10.06 -13.00
C GLY A 151 21.52 8.62 -13.09
N VAL A 152 20.69 7.74 -13.67
CA VAL A 152 21.02 6.35 -13.97
C VAL A 152 20.94 6.13 -15.48
N ASP A 153 22.01 5.62 -16.08
CA ASP A 153 22.01 5.28 -17.51
C ASP A 153 20.92 4.25 -17.83
N ILE A 154 19.99 4.62 -18.71
CA ILE A 154 18.80 3.81 -18.98
C ILE A 154 19.18 2.50 -19.68
N SER A 155 20.22 2.50 -20.53
CA SER A 155 20.64 1.27 -21.23
C SER A 155 21.20 0.25 -20.23
N ALA A 156 22.17 0.68 -19.41
CA ALA A 156 22.74 -0.16 -18.36
C ALA A 156 21.71 -0.59 -17.32
N LEU A 157 20.70 0.25 -17.03
CA LEU A 157 19.58 -0.11 -16.17
C LEU A 157 18.73 -1.23 -16.78
N ILE A 158 18.33 -1.10 -18.05
CA ILE A 158 17.56 -2.13 -18.77
C ILE A 158 18.31 -3.46 -18.76
N ASP A 159 19.61 -3.47 -19.04
CA ASP A 159 20.40 -4.70 -19.05
C ASP A 159 20.44 -5.39 -17.68
N ARG A 160 20.61 -4.63 -16.59
CA ARG A 160 20.53 -5.15 -15.21
C ARG A 160 19.15 -5.72 -14.91
N LEU A 161 18.09 -4.98 -15.24
CA LEU A 161 16.71 -5.38 -14.95
C LEU A 161 16.26 -6.57 -15.80
N LEU A 162 16.74 -6.71 -17.05
CA LEU A 162 16.48 -7.88 -17.89
C LEU A 162 17.22 -9.14 -17.40
N ALA A 163 18.46 -9.00 -16.94
CA ALA A 163 19.19 -10.11 -16.31
C ALA A 163 18.49 -10.59 -15.03
N ARG A 164 17.96 -9.64 -14.25
CA ARG A 164 17.17 -9.88 -13.04
C ARG A 164 15.80 -10.50 -13.33
N LEU A 165 15.07 -10.00 -14.33
CA LEU A 165 13.77 -10.53 -14.75
C LEU A 165 13.87 -12.01 -15.13
N LYS A 166 14.96 -12.44 -15.79
CA LYS A 166 15.20 -13.86 -16.10
C LYS A 166 15.28 -14.75 -14.85
N LEU A 167 15.78 -14.23 -13.72
CA LEU A 167 15.78 -14.96 -12.44
C LEU A 167 14.35 -15.11 -11.90
N TRP A 168 13.57 -14.03 -11.89
CA TRP A 168 12.16 -14.04 -11.51
C TRP A 168 11.31 -14.97 -12.40
N GLN A 169 11.51 -14.93 -13.72
CA GLN A 169 10.84 -15.79 -14.68
C GLN A 169 11.13 -17.28 -14.43
N SER A 170 12.32 -17.64 -13.94
CA SER A 170 12.65 -19.03 -13.60
C SER A 170 11.85 -19.60 -12.41
N VAL A 171 11.08 -18.77 -11.69
CA VAL A 171 10.26 -19.16 -10.53
C VAL A 171 8.79 -18.69 -10.63
N CYS A 172 8.39 -18.10 -11.76
CA CYS A 172 7.13 -17.37 -11.89
C CYS A 172 5.86 -18.24 -11.98
N ASP A 173 5.98 -19.58 -12.10
CA ASP A 173 4.84 -20.50 -11.98
C ASP A 173 4.26 -20.54 -10.55
N ARG A 174 5.03 -20.10 -9.54
CA ARG A 174 4.59 -19.94 -8.14
C ARG A 174 4.80 -18.54 -7.60
N ILE A 175 5.90 -17.89 -7.96
CA ILE A 175 6.31 -16.59 -7.44
C ILE A 175 6.07 -15.50 -8.49
N ILE A 176 4.84 -14.97 -8.49
CA ILE A 176 4.35 -13.92 -9.40
C ILE A 176 4.68 -12.49 -8.92
N SER A 177 5.14 -12.29 -7.68
CA SER A 177 5.49 -10.97 -7.15
C SER A 177 6.51 -11.04 -6.00
N PRO A 178 7.49 -10.10 -5.91
CA PRO A 178 8.37 -9.97 -4.74
C PRO A 178 7.62 -9.64 -3.45
N HIS A 179 6.36 -9.20 -3.54
CA HIS A 179 5.50 -8.88 -2.41
C HIS A 179 4.67 -10.06 -1.89
N GLN A 180 4.74 -11.24 -2.53
CA GLN A 180 4.18 -12.47 -1.96
C GLN A 180 4.87 -12.82 -0.65
N ARG A 181 4.14 -13.48 0.25
CA ARG A 181 4.54 -13.72 1.64
C ARG A 181 4.69 -15.22 1.89
N PRO A 182 5.92 -15.77 1.87
CA PRO A 182 6.13 -17.16 2.22
C PRO A 182 5.89 -17.35 3.73
N TYR A 183 5.29 -18.48 4.09
CA TYR A 183 5.05 -18.88 5.47
C TYR A 183 5.23 -20.39 5.67
N CYS A 184 5.72 -20.76 6.84
CA CYS A 184 5.87 -22.15 7.28
C CYS A 184 4.75 -22.45 8.28
N GLU A 185 3.83 -23.34 7.93
CA GLU A 185 2.73 -23.73 8.82
C GLU A 185 3.22 -24.64 9.96
N ASN A 186 4.16 -25.52 9.64
CA ASN A 186 4.80 -26.42 10.59
C ASN A 186 6.32 -26.37 10.40
N THR A 187 7.06 -26.09 11.46
CA THR A 187 8.53 -25.98 11.41
C THR A 187 9.21 -27.34 11.28
N SER A 188 8.55 -28.46 11.60
CA SER A 188 9.14 -29.79 11.40
C SER A 188 9.27 -30.16 9.91
N ASP A 189 8.48 -29.54 9.02
CA ASP A 189 8.55 -29.79 7.58
C ASP A 189 9.84 -29.24 6.95
N LEU A 190 10.52 -28.29 7.62
CA LEU A 190 11.81 -27.72 7.18
C LEU A 190 12.99 -28.69 7.31
N TYR A 191 12.78 -29.84 7.94
CA TYR A 191 13.75 -30.92 8.06
C TYR A 191 13.58 -32.00 6.98
N GLN A 192 12.53 -31.92 6.15
CA GLN A 192 12.34 -32.85 5.04
C GLN A 192 13.40 -32.60 3.94
N GLU A 193 13.88 -33.67 3.31
CA GLU A 193 14.70 -33.54 2.10
C GLU A 193 13.83 -33.04 0.94
N VAL A 194 14.20 -31.89 0.38
CA VAL A 194 13.48 -31.26 -0.73
C VAL A 194 14.31 -31.40 -2.01
N PRO A 195 13.77 -32.01 -3.08
CA PRO A 195 14.48 -32.09 -4.36
C PRO A 195 14.87 -30.69 -4.86
N GLN A 196 16.15 -30.52 -5.20
CA GLN A 196 16.78 -29.25 -5.60
C GLN A 196 16.83 -28.16 -4.49
N GLY A 197 16.42 -28.47 -3.26
CA GLY A 197 16.59 -27.60 -2.09
C GLY A 197 18.04 -27.63 -1.60
N ILE A 198 18.68 -26.46 -1.57
CA ILE A 198 20.10 -26.30 -1.18
C ILE A 198 20.31 -25.41 0.05
N LEU A 199 19.24 -24.92 0.68
CA LEU A 199 19.32 -24.09 1.88
C LEU A 199 19.61 -24.97 3.11
N PRO A 200 20.68 -24.71 3.90
CA PRO A 200 20.92 -25.41 5.15
C PRO A 200 19.77 -25.22 6.15
N HIS A 201 19.45 -26.24 6.94
CA HIS A 201 18.34 -26.20 7.91
C HIS A 201 18.42 -25.03 8.90
N GLN A 202 19.63 -24.56 9.27
CA GLN A 202 19.80 -23.39 10.12
C GLN A 202 19.28 -22.10 9.43
N MET A 203 19.57 -21.93 8.14
CA MET A 203 19.07 -20.79 7.34
C MET A 203 17.58 -20.92 7.06
N LEU A 204 17.06 -22.14 6.78
CA LEU A 204 15.62 -22.38 6.66
C LEU A 204 14.88 -22.03 7.96
N THR A 205 15.41 -22.44 9.12
CA THR A 205 14.85 -22.12 10.43
C THR A 205 14.89 -20.63 10.72
N ALA A 206 15.99 -19.94 10.38
CA ALA A 206 16.10 -18.49 10.52
C ALA A 206 15.09 -17.75 9.63
N LEU A 207 14.98 -18.14 8.35
CA LEU A 207 14.02 -17.58 7.40
C LEU A 207 12.57 -17.85 7.84
N ALA A 208 12.25 -19.05 8.33
CA ALA A 208 10.93 -19.40 8.85
C ALA A 208 10.50 -18.54 10.05
N ARG A 209 11.45 -18.17 10.93
CA ARG A 209 11.19 -17.20 12.01
C ARG A 209 10.90 -15.79 11.50
N LEU A 210 11.41 -15.41 10.33
CA LEU A 210 11.17 -14.11 9.69
C LEU A 210 9.91 -14.11 8.82
N MET A 211 9.43 -15.28 8.36
CA MET A 211 8.26 -15.51 7.50
C MET A 211 6.89 -15.20 8.15
N GLN A 212 6.87 -14.32 9.16
CA GLN A 212 5.70 -13.92 9.94
C GLN A 212 4.80 -12.91 9.19
N GLY A 213 4.44 -13.23 7.95
CA GLY A 213 3.76 -12.31 7.03
C GLY A 213 4.68 -11.33 6.29
N ALA A 214 6.01 -11.45 6.46
CA ALA A 214 6.98 -10.74 5.65
C ALA A 214 6.92 -11.19 4.17
N SER A 215 7.08 -10.24 3.26
CA SER A 215 7.23 -10.52 1.82
C SER A 215 8.63 -11.03 1.47
N ILE A 216 8.79 -11.66 0.30
CA ILE A 216 10.11 -12.10 -0.22
C ILE A 216 11.10 -10.93 -0.23
N ARG A 217 10.67 -9.73 -0.64
CA ARG A 217 11.49 -8.50 -0.59
C ARG A 217 11.96 -8.16 0.83
N GLN A 218 11.06 -8.18 1.82
CA GLN A 218 11.42 -7.88 3.22
C GLN A 218 12.34 -8.96 3.82
N LEU A 219 12.14 -10.23 3.46
CA LEU A 219 13.03 -11.32 3.87
C LEU A 219 14.43 -11.13 3.28
N ALA A 220 14.51 -10.78 1.99
CA ALA A 220 15.77 -10.52 1.31
C ALA A 220 16.54 -9.36 1.94
N GLN A 221 15.84 -8.26 2.27
CA GLN A 221 16.40 -7.15 3.05
C GLN A 221 16.93 -7.62 4.42
N ALA A 222 16.15 -8.41 5.16
CA ALA A 222 16.51 -8.90 6.49
C ALA A 222 17.75 -9.81 6.49
N VAL A 223 17.94 -10.64 5.46
CA VAL A 223 19.15 -11.48 5.31
C VAL A 223 20.26 -10.84 4.45
N LYS A 224 20.12 -9.57 4.07
CA LYS A 224 21.03 -8.82 3.18
C LYS A 224 21.37 -9.60 1.89
N GLN A 225 20.36 -10.20 1.28
CA GLN A 225 20.45 -10.91 0.00
C GLN A 225 19.65 -10.19 -1.09
N ASP A 226 19.97 -10.54 -2.33
CA ASP A 226 19.16 -10.17 -3.48
C ASP A 226 17.83 -10.93 -3.48
N GLU A 227 16.70 -10.22 -3.63
CA GLU A 227 15.36 -10.82 -3.57
C GLU A 227 15.08 -11.84 -4.67
N ALA A 228 15.58 -11.66 -5.89
CA ALA A 228 15.38 -12.62 -6.98
C ALA A 228 16.23 -13.89 -6.75
N LYS A 229 17.44 -13.73 -6.19
CA LYS A 229 18.25 -14.88 -5.71
C LYS A 229 17.59 -15.59 -4.54
N LEU A 230 17.06 -14.87 -3.54
CA LEU A 230 16.35 -15.48 -2.42
C LEU A 230 15.09 -16.20 -2.88
N ALA A 231 14.31 -15.63 -3.79
CA ALA A 231 13.15 -16.28 -4.40
C ALA A 231 13.55 -17.62 -5.05
N LYS A 232 14.65 -17.65 -5.80
CA LYS A 232 15.20 -18.87 -6.41
C LYS A 232 15.68 -19.91 -5.39
N LEU A 233 16.23 -19.47 -4.25
CA LEU A 233 16.62 -20.36 -3.16
C LEU A 233 15.41 -20.94 -2.39
N LEU A 234 14.34 -20.16 -2.22
CA LEU A 234 13.09 -20.59 -1.58
C LEU A 234 12.21 -21.44 -2.50
N TYR A 235 12.35 -21.27 -3.82
CA TYR A 235 11.48 -21.87 -4.82
C TYR A 235 11.32 -23.41 -4.71
N PRO A 236 12.38 -24.22 -4.51
CA PRO A 236 12.22 -25.67 -4.33
C PRO A 236 11.25 -26.02 -3.18
N TYR A 237 11.37 -25.33 -2.05
CA TYR A 237 10.54 -25.53 -0.85
C TYR A 237 9.10 -25.05 -1.08
N ILE A 238 8.90 -23.98 -1.85
CA ILE A 238 7.58 -23.47 -2.26
C ILE A 238 6.90 -24.43 -3.25
N ARG A 239 7.66 -24.94 -4.23
CA ARG A 239 7.17 -25.87 -5.27
C ARG A 239 6.65 -27.17 -4.65
N HIS A 240 7.41 -27.72 -3.69
CA HIS A 240 7.07 -28.93 -2.91
C HIS A 240 6.15 -28.67 -1.70
N ARG A 241 5.66 -27.44 -1.51
CA ARG A 241 4.69 -27.04 -0.45
C ARG A 241 5.19 -27.11 1.00
N VAL A 242 6.49 -27.34 1.23
CA VAL A 242 7.13 -27.19 2.55
C VAL A 242 7.03 -25.75 3.04
N ILE A 243 7.18 -24.80 2.13
CA ILE A 243 6.86 -23.38 2.36
C ILE A 243 5.57 -23.08 1.58
N LYS A 244 4.56 -22.56 2.27
CA LYS A 244 3.34 -22.06 1.62
C LYS A 244 3.53 -20.60 1.25
N LEU A 245 2.79 -20.10 0.26
CA LEU A 245 2.97 -18.75 -0.28
C LEU A 245 1.63 -18.01 -0.34
N TRP A 246 1.50 -16.94 0.43
CA TRP A 246 0.34 -16.05 0.39
C TRP A 246 0.50 -14.95 -0.68
N PRO A 247 -0.61 -14.42 -1.23
CA PRO A 247 -0.57 -13.28 -2.13
C PRO A 247 0.01 -12.03 -1.44
N PRO A 248 0.44 -11.02 -2.23
CA PRO A 248 0.71 -9.68 -1.70
C PRO A 248 -0.48 -9.11 -0.94
N VAL A 249 -0.24 -8.11 -0.11
CA VAL A 249 -1.32 -7.38 0.61
C VAL A 249 -1.57 -6.04 -0.05
N GLN A 250 -2.79 -5.53 0.09
CA GLN A 250 -3.15 -4.22 -0.42
C GLN A 250 -2.22 -3.12 0.08
N PRO A 251 -1.85 -2.16 -0.78
CA PRO A 251 -2.19 -2.05 -2.19
C PRO A 251 -1.19 -2.74 -3.14
N LEU A 252 -0.15 -3.40 -2.63
CA LEU A 252 0.94 -3.98 -3.43
C LEU A 252 0.51 -5.20 -4.25
N ASP A 253 -0.70 -5.73 -4.00
CA ASP A 253 -1.42 -6.69 -4.84
C ASP A 253 -1.85 -6.12 -6.20
N ARG A 254 -1.93 -4.79 -6.32
CA ARG A 254 -2.25 -4.07 -7.58
C ARG A 254 -1.05 -3.86 -8.49
N LEU A 255 0.16 -4.19 -8.05
CA LEU A 255 1.35 -4.11 -8.91
C LEU A 255 1.31 -5.15 -10.03
N PRO A 256 1.86 -4.85 -11.22
CA PRO A 256 1.99 -5.83 -12.29
C PRO A 256 2.72 -7.09 -11.82
N TRP A 257 2.28 -8.24 -12.31
CA TRP A 257 2.90 -9.52 -11.97
C TRP A 257 4.14 -9.77 -12.82
N ILE A 258 5.04 -10.63 -12.34
CA ILE A 258 6.20 -11.09 -13.10
C ILE A 258 5.69 -11.77 -14.40
N PRO A 259 6.03 -11.25 -15.58
CA PRO A 259 5.51 -11.76 -16.84
C PRO A 259 6.14 -13.12 -17.16
N GLN A 260 5.31 -14.12 -17.47
CA GLN A 260 5.81 -15.42 -17.91
C GLN A 260 6.59 -15.29 -19.22
N THR A 261 7.63 -16.09 -19.40
CA THR A 261 8.27 -16.28 -20.70
C THR A 261 7.26 -16.90 -21.66
N LYS A 262 6.70 -16.09 -22.57
CA LYS A 262 5.84 -16.57 -23.66
C LYS A 262 6.59 -17.60 -24.50
N GLN A 263 5.96 -18.75 -24.75
CA GLN A 263 6.41 -19.65 -25.80
C GLN A 263 6.15 -18.99 -27.16
N PRO A 264 6.95 -19.25 -28.21
CA PRO A 264 6.76 -18.64 -29.53
C PRO A 264 5.39 -18.90 -30.18
N SER A 265 4.65 -19.91 -29.69
CA SER A 265 3.31 -20.29 -30.14
C SER A 265 2.21 -19.27 -29.80
N ASP A 266 2.38 -18.47 -28.74
CA ASP A 266 1.24 -17.84 -28.04
C ASP A 266 0.96 -16.40 -28.53
N MET A 267 1.59 -15.96 -29.61
CA MET A 267 1.57 -14.56 -30.08
C MET A 267 0.33 -14.15 -30.93
N THR A 268 -0.74 -14.96 -30.97
CA THR A 268 -1.88 -14.72 -31.89
C THR A 268 -3.19 -14.38 -31.17
N SER A 269 -3.37 -13.12 -30.77
CA SER A 269 -4.62 -12.33 -30.93
C SER A 269 -4.67 -11.06 -30.05
N SER A 270 -5.51 -10.10 -30.49
CA SER A 270 -6.02 -8.93 -29.73
C SER A 270 -5.17 -7.65 -29.74
N VAL A 271 -5.86 -6.50 -29.71
CA VAL A 271 -5.35 -5.16 -30.06
C VAL A 271 -5.65 -4.15 -28.95
N ALA A 272 -4.73 -3.22 -28.68
CA ALA A 272 -4.95 -2.05 -27.83
C ALA A 272 -4.36 -0.78 -28.49
N THR A 273 -4.97 0.38 -28.21
CA THR A 273 -4.70 1.64 -28.95
C THR A 273 -3.77 2.57 -28.17
N VAL A 274 -2.56 2.81 -28.68
CA VAL A 274 -1.72 3.94 -28.23
C VAL A 274 -2.30 5.24 -28.78
N ARG A 275 -2.55 6.22 -27.90
CA ARG A 275 -2.89 7.60 -28.28
C ARG A 275 -1.83 8.55 -27.75
N GLN A 276 -0.98 9.06 -28.63
CA GLN A 276 -0.18 10.25 -28.35
C GLN A 276 -1.09 11.47 -28.51
N SER A 277 -1.29 12.25 -27.44
CA SER A 277 -1.99 13.54 -27.52
C SER A 277 -0.99 14.69 -27.41
N GLU A 278 -0.54 15.20 -28.55
CA GLU A 278 0.10 16.50 -28.63
C GLU A 278 -0.97 17.60 -28.63
N THR A 279 -1.21 18.24 -27.49
CA THR A 279 -1.86 19.57 -27.28
C THR A 279 -2.10 19.76 -25.77
N ALA A 280 -2.15 20.98 -25.21
CA ALA A 280 -2.08 22.32 -25.78
C ALA A 280 -1.16 23.24 -24.94
N GLY A 281 -0.64 24.30 -25.54
CA GLY A 281 0.21 25.27 -24.85
C GLY A 281 -0.54 26.08 -23.79
N LEU A 282 0.03 26.18 -22.59
CA LEU A 282 -0.39 27.17 -21.60
C LEU A 282 0.14 28.55 -22.03
N VAL A 283 -0.75 29.45 -22.43
CA VAL A 283 -0.40 30.86 -22.68
C VAL A 283 -0.10 31.52 -21.34
N VAL A 284 1.19 31.67 -21.03
CA VAL A 284 1.64 32.49 -19.90
C VAL A 284 1.53 33.96 -20.31
N HIS A 285 0.53 34.66 -19.79
CA HIS A 285 0.49 36.12 -19.88
C HIS A 285 1.59 36.73 -19.00
N ALA A 286 2.67 37.20 -19.63
CA ALA A 286 3.59 38.13 -19.00
C ALA A 286 2.92 39.52 -18.87
N PRO A 287 3.14 40.26 -17.78
CA PRO A 287 2.66 41.63 -17.67
C PRO A 287 3.57 42.57 -18.47
N SER A 288 3.00 43.36 -19.39
CA SER A 288 3.72 44.44 -20.06
C SER A 288 2.91 45.73 -20.11
N SER A 289 3.56 46.81 -19.68
CA SER A 289 3.35 48.23 -20.02
C SER A 289 1.92 48.77 -20.14
N ALA A 290 1.59 49.69 -19.22
CA ALA A 290 0.50 50.64 -19.41
C ALA A 290 0.78 51.61 -20.58
N SER A 291 -0.23 51.88 -21.41
CA SER A 291 -0.54 53.26 -21.86
C SER A 291 -1.86 53.33 -22.66
N SER A 292 -2.70 54.30 -22.27
CA SER A 292 -3.56 55.15 -23.12
C SER A 292 -4.56 54.55 -24.14
N GLY A 293 -5.86 54.87 -23.98
CA GLY A 293 -6.64 55.32 -25.16
C GLY A 293 -8.07 54.79 -25.43
N LEU A 294 -9.06 55.21 -24.63
CA LEU A 294 -10.34 55.84 -25.06
C LEU A 294 -11.40 55.14 -26.01
N VAL A 295 -12.70 55.37 -25.69
CA VAL A 295 -13.93 55.29 -26.54
C VAL A 295 -14.46 53.87 -26.90
N VAL A 296 -15.55 53.30 -26.36
CA VAL A 296 -17.01 53.67 -26.28
C VAL A 296 -17.86 53.33 -27.53
N LYS A 297 -18.75 52.29 -27.46
CA LYS A 297 -20.24 52.36 -27.58
C LYS A 297 -20.98 50.99 -27.73
N LYS A 298 -22.18 50.92 -27.12
CA LYS A 298 -23.51 50.35 -27.54
C LYS A 298 -23.61 49.26 -28.64
N ALA A 299 -24.69 48.46 -28.75
CA ALA A 299 -25.81 47.99 -27.90
C ALA A 299 -26.79 47.15 -28.78
N SER A 300 -27.75 46.42 -28.17
CA SER A 300 -29.08 46.02 -28.73
C SER A 300 -29.11 44.99 -29.91
N SER A 301 -30.17 44.22 -30.21
CA SER A 301 -31.35 43.67 -29.46
C SER A 301 -32.27 42.85 -30.42
N VAL A 302 -33.20 42.03 -29.89
CA VAL A 302 -34.38 41.39 -30.58
C VAL A 302 -34.04 40.20 -31.52
N GLY A 303 -34.81 39.10 -31.63
CA GLY A 303 -35.99 38.60 -30.89
C GLY A 303 -36.86 37.61 -31.70
N SER A 304 -37.76 36.84 -31.04
CA SER A 304 -38.76 35.88 -31.61
C SER A 304 -38.18 34.60 -32.29
N GLY A 305 -38.76 33.39 -32.38
CA GLY A 305 -39.99 32.67 -31.97
C GLY A 305 -39.93 31.22 -32.56
N LEU A 306 -40.86 30.25 -32.44
CA LEU A 306 -42.11 30.11 -31.67
C LEU A 306 -42.62 28.62 -31.66
N VAL A 307 -42.96 28.04 -30.50
CA VAL A 307 -44.03 27.00 -30.22
C VAL A 307 -44.16 25.69 -31.05
N THR A 308 -44.24 24.52 -30.36
CA THR A 308 -45.42 23.59 -30.42
C THR A 308 -45.38 22.47 -29.36
N ASN A 309 -46.56 22.02 -28.91
CA ASN A 309 -46.78 20.99 -27.87
C ASN A 309 -47.17 19.63 -28.48
N HIS A 310 -47.00 18.53 -27.73
CA HIS A 310 -47.90 17.36 -27.85
C HIS A 310 -48.17 16.68 -26.50
N ARG A 311 -49.46 16.51 -26.16
CA ARG A 311 -49.96 15.69 -25.02
C ARG A 311 -51.44 15.35 -25.24
N LEU A 312 -51.81 14.07 -25.15
CA LEU A 312 -53.17 13.50 -25.06
C LEU A 312 -53.01 12.10 -24.40
N SER A 313 -53.56 11.77 -23.21
CA SER A 313 -54.95 11.37 -22.83
C SER A 313 -55.30 9.91 -23.20
N SER A 314 -56.07 9.09 -22.46
CA SER A 314 -56.71 9.19 -21.12
C SER A 314 -57.49 7.92 -20.72
N ASN A 315 -57.62 7.64 -19.42
CA ASN A 315 -58.75 7.02 -18.67
C ASN A 315 -59.49 5.73 -19.14
N THR A 316 -59.76 4.83 -18.16
CA THR A 316 -61.09 4.18 -17.99
C THR A 316 -61.37 3.92 -16.49
N ARG A 317 -62.65 3.82 -16.09
CA ARG A 317 -63.15 3.74 -14.69
C ARG A 317 -63.81 2.39 -14.37
N SER A 318 -63.82 1.97 -13.10
CA SER A 318 -64.97 1.31 -12.43
C SER A 318 -64.84 1.32 -10.89
N ILE A 319 -65.96 1.13 -10.18
CA ILE A 319 -66.16 1.43 -8.73
C ILE A 319 -66.91 0.25 -8.09
N ILE A 320 -66.73 -0.05 -6.78
CA ILE A 320 -67.79 -0.35 -5.75
C ILE A 320 -67.36 -1.26 -4.55
N LYS A 321 -67.53 -0.70 -3.33
CA LYS A 321 -67.90 -1.26 -1.98
C LYS A 321 -67.10 -2.31 -1.15
N GLN A 322 -66.91 -1.89 0.11
CA GLN A 322 -67.22 -2.54 1.42
C GLN A 322 -66.35 -3.66 2.03
N GLN A 323 -65.60 -3.24 3.06
CA GLN A 323 -65.67 -3.66 4.49
C GLN A 323 -65.53 -5.13 4.94
N SER A 324 -64.63 -5.28 5.92
CA SER A 324 -64.66 -6.20 7.09
C SER A 324 -64.27 -7.66 6.90
N GLY A 325 -63.10 -8.03 7.43
CA GLY A 325 -62.68 -9.42 7.60
C GLY A 325 -61.19 -9.54 7.98
N SER A 326 -60.91 -10.07 9.16
CA SER A 326 -59.55 -10.34 9.66
C SER A 326 -58.85 -11.49 8.93
N ASN A 327 -57.61 -11.32 8.46
CA ASN A 327 -56.47 -12.12 8.95
C ASN A 327 -55.09 -11.72 8.41
N SER A 328 -54.08 -12.01 9.23
CA SER A 328 -52.66 -12.27 8.94
C SER A 328 -52.02 -11.78 7.62
N LEU A 329 -50.91 -11.05 7.75
CA LEU A 329 -49.58 -11.60 7.41
C LEU A 329 -48.49 -10.67 7.96
N GLY A 330 -47.57 -11.24 8.75
CA GLY A 330 -46.56 -10.45 9.46
C GLY A 330 -45.54 -9.82 8.53
N LYS A 331 -45.17 -8.56 8.79
CA LYS A 331 -43.91 -8.00 8.31
C LYS A 331 -42.78 -8.86 8.89
N ARG A 332 -42.20 -9.73 8.06
CA ARG A 332 -40.84 -10.23 8.29
C ARG A 332 -39.93 -9.01 8.39
N SER A 333 -39.36 -8.74 9.56
CA SER A 333 -38.17 -7.90 9.63
C SER A 333 -37.09 -8.60 8.80
N SER A 334 -36.45 -7.86 7.91
CA SER A 334 -35.21 -8.28 7.29
C SER A 334 -34.17 -8.41 8.39
N ILE A 335 -33.86 -9.64 8.78
CA ILE A 335 -32.73 -9.94 9.67
C ILE A 335 -31.48 -9.73 8.82
N GLU A 336 -30.91 -8.52 8.88
CA GLU A 336 -29.50 -8.35 8.53
C GLU A 336 -28.67 -9.16 9.54
N PRO A 337 -27.66 -9.92 9.09
CA PRO A 337 -26.83 -10.68 10.00
C PRO A 337 -26.05 -9.71 10.89
N LYS A 338 -26.30 -9.72 12.20
CA LYS A 338 -25.45 -9.03 13.19
C LYS A 338 -24.00 -9.51 13.02
N THR A 339 -23.15 -8.69 12.42
CA THR A 339 -21.71 -8.91 12.40
C THR A 339 -21.17 -8.69 13.81
N ARG A 340 -20.61 -9.74 14.42
CA ARG A 340 -19.98 -9.66 15.73
C ARG A 340 -18.66 -8.91 15.63
N HIS A 341 -18.37 -8.08 16.63
CA HIS A 341 -17.09 -7.36 16.67
C HIS A 341 -15.95 -8.31 17.05
N LEU A 342 -14.92 -8.35 16.23
CA LEU A 342 -13.75 -9.20 16.44
C LEU A 342 -12.73 -8.49 17.35
N ILE A 343 -12.62 -8.98 18.58
CA ILE A 343 -11.64 -8.51 19.56
C ILE A 343 -10.46 -9.49 19.56
N ILE A 344 -9.24 -8.96 19.49
CA ILE A 344 -8.03 -9.75 19.73
C ILE A 344 -7.45 -9.38 21.09
N CYS A 345 -7.18 -10.39 21.94
CA CYS A 345 -6.50 -10.20 23.21
C CYS A 345 -5.12 -10.87 23.23
N ILE A 346 -4.09 -10.08 23.55
CA ILE A 346 -2.70 -10.51 23.67
C ILE A 346 -2.27 -10.34 25.12
N ASP A 347 -2.08 -11.45 25.83
CA ASP A 347 -1.70 -11.50 27.24
C ASP A 347 -1.06 -12.88 27.49
N ASP A 348 0.09 -12.96 28.16
CA ASP A 348 0.77 -14.23 28.46
C ASP A 348 0.11 -14.99 29.63
N SER A 349 -0.84 -14.37 30.34
CA SER A 349 -1.63 -15.01 31.38
C SER A 349 -2.90 -15.65 30.82
N GLN A 350 -2.89 -16.99 30.69
CA GLN A 350 -4.07 -17.80 30.35
C GLN A 350 -5.31 -17.42 31.20
N ALA A 351 -5.12 -17.18 32.50
CA ALA A 351 -6.20 -16.80 33.41
C ALA A 351 -6.78 -15.40 33.11
N MET A 352 -5.99 -14.47 32.54
CA MET A 352 -6.51 -13.17 32.09
C MET A 352 -7.30 -13.31 30.78
N LEU A 353 -6.81 -14.15 29.86
CA LEU A 353 -7.50 -14.46 28.61
C LEU A 353 -8.89 -15.09 28.87
N GLU A 354 -8.96 -16.10 29.73
CA GLU A 354 -10.22 -16.75 30.16
C GLU A 354 -11.15 -15.77 30.90
N LYS A 355 -10.59 -14.88 31.73
CA LYS A 355 -11.37 -13.85 32.42
C LYS A 355 -12.00 -12.86 31.46
N ILE A 356 -11.26 -12.41 30.45
CA ILE A 356 -11.77 -11.52 29.40
C ILE A 356 -12.84 -12.23 28.57
N ASP A 357 -12.63 -13.50 28.20
CA ASP A 357 -13.63 -14.31 27.50
C ASP A 357 -14.94 -14.41 28.30
N SER A 358 -14.87 -14.72 29.60
CA SER A 358 -16.03 -14.78 30.51
C SER A 358 -16.78 -13.45 30.67
N TYR A 359 -16.14 -12.32 30.33
CA TYR A 359 -16.75 -11.00 30.38
C TYR A 359 -17.51 -10.65 29.10
N LEU A 360 -17.17 -11.22 27.95
CA LEU A 360 -17.76 -10.86 26.67
C LEU A 360 -19.08 -11.59 26.42
N ASP A 361 -19.93 -10.99 25.59
CA ASP A 361 -21.17 -11.60 25.11
C ASP A 361 -20.94 -12.20 23.71
N PRO A 362 -21.04 -13.54 23.54
CA PRO A 362 -20.77 -14.21 22.27
C PRO A 362 -21.80 -13.89 21.16
N GLU A 363 -22.94 -13.25 21.49
CA GLU A 363 -23.89 -12.72 20.49
C GLU A 363 -23.41 -11.43 19.82
N HIS A 364 -22.55 -10.65 20.49
CA HIS A 364 -22.11 -9.32 20.04
C HIS A 364 -20.62 -9.24 19.74
N PHE A 365 -19.80 -10.10 20.36
CA PHE A 365 -18.35 -10.11 20.24
C PHE A 365 -17.84 -11.51 19.85
N GLU A 366 -16.76 -11.53 19.08
CA GLU A 366 -15.93 -12.71 18.89
C GLU A 366 -14.54 -12.42 19.49
N LEU A 367 -14.11 -13.22 20.48
CA LEU A 367 -12.77 -13.11 21.04
C LEU A 367 -11.82 -14.07 20.31
N LYS A 368 -10.63 -13.57 19.98
CA LYS A 368 -9.46 -14.38 19.62
C LYS A 368 -8.32 -14.07 20.58
N THR A 369 -7.82 -15.10 21.25
CA THR A 369 -6.76 -14.97 22.25
C THR A 369 -5.41 -15.34 21.66
N ILE A 370 -4.36 -14.66 22.13
CA ILE A 370 -2.97 -14.87 21.72
C ILE A 370 -2.10 -14.90 22.98
N ILE A 371 -1.81 -16.10 23.47
CA ILE A 371 -0.96 -16.33 24.65
C ILE A 371 0.55 -16.19 24.38
N ASP A 372 0.97 -16.24 23.11
CA ASP A 372 2.35 -15.98 22.70
C ASP A 372 2.44 -14.59 22.05
N PRO A 373 2.98 -13.59 22.77
CA PRO A 373 3.09 -12.22 22.28
C PRO A 373 4.05 -12.08 21.09
N VAL A 374 5.01 -12.99 20.90
CA VAL A 374 5.91 -12.98 19.74
C VAL A 374 5.16 -13.42 18.49
N ALA A 375 4.35 -14.48 18.60
CA ALA A 375 3.47 -14.91 17.50
C ALA A 375 2.36 -13.90 17.16
N SER A 376 2.07 -12.93 18.03
CA SER A 376 0.95 -12.00 17.86
C SER A 376 1.00 -11.20 16.56
N VAL A 377 2.17 -10.70 16.17
CA VAL A 377 2.36 -9.91 14.93
C VAL A 377 1.96 -10.73 13.71
N SER A 378 2.32 -12.01 13.66
CA SER A 378 1.96 -12.91 12.56
C SER A 378 0.46 -13.22 12.52
N LYS A 379 -0.14 -13.49 13.68
CA LYS A 379 -1.54 -13.94 13.84
C LYS A 379 -2.52 -12.81 13.59
N ILE A 380 -2.23 -11.60 14.09
CA ILE A 380 -3.14 -10.46 14.00
C ILE A 380 -3.32 -9.98 12.55
N CYS A 381 -2.27 -10.08 11.71
CA CYS A 381 -2.26 -9.67 10.31
C CYS A 381 -3.31 -10.35 9.41
N VAL A 382 -3.78 -11.56 9.76
CA VAL A 382 -4.79 -12.28 8.96
C VAL A 382 -6.21 -12.13 9.49
N MET A 383 -6.38 -11.61 10.71
CA MET A 383 -7.67 -11.63 11.40
C MET A 383 -8.52 -10.36 11.21
N LYS A 384 -7.91 -9.19 10.93
CA LYS A 384 -8.61 -7.89 10.83
C LYS A 384 -9.54 -7.60 12.04
N PRO A 385 -8.99 -7.52 13.27
CA PRO A 385 -9.75 -7.15 14.46
C PRO A 385 -10.35 -5.75 14.35
N ASP A 386 -11.52 -5.57 14.95
CA ASP A 386 -12.11 -4.25 15.19
C ASP A 386 -11.46 -3.56 16.40
N LEU A 387 -10.88 -4.32 17.34
CA LEU A 387 -10.17 -3.80 18.51
C LEU A 387 -9.12 -4.79 19.05
N VAL A 388 -8.02 -4.25 19.59
CA VAL A 388 -6.96 -5.03 20.26
C VAL A 388 -6.87 -4.68 21.74
N LEU A 389 -6.95 -5.71 22.58
CA LEU A 389 -6.59 -5.68 23.99
C LEU A 389 -5.18 -6.23 24.14
N MET A 390 -4.25 -5.50 24.75
CA MET A 390 -2.84 -5.92 24.83
C MET A 390 -2.22 -5.63 26.19
N ASP A 391 -1.66 -6.66 26.83
CA ASP A 391 -0.91 -6.48 28.07
C ASP A 391 0.38 -5.66 27.85
N VAL A 392 0.79 -4.92 28.88
CA VAL A 392 2.03 -4.12 28.88
C VAL A 392 3.27 -4.95 29.24
N SER A 393 3.13 -5.90 30.16
CA SER A 393 4.18 -6.48 31.01
C SER A 393 4.50 -7.94 30.66
N MET A 394 4.66 -8.23 29.37
CA MET A 394 4.90 -9.59 28.87
C MET A 394 6.41 -9.91 28.80
N PRO A 395 6.87 -11.15 29.13
CA PRO A 395 8.30 -11.49 29.24
C PRO A 395 9.12 -11.41 27.95
N SER A 396 8.53 -11.71 26.79
CA SER A 396 9.27 -11.87 25.53
C SER A 396 9.29 -10.62 24.64
N ILE A 397 8.27 -9.76 24.75
CA ILE A 397 8.19 -8.48 24.04
C ILE A 397 7.34 -7.51 24.87
N ASN A 398 7.85 -6.30 25.10
CA ASN A 398 7.11 -5.27 25.84
C ASN A 398 5.88 -4.82 25.04
N GLY A 399 4.71 -4.76 25.68
CA GLY A 399 3.45 -4.37 25.03
C GLY A 399 3.49 -2.98 24.39
N ASN A 400 4.25 -2.03 24.96
CA ASN A 400 4.42 -0.71 24.37
C ASN A 400 5.23 -0.78 23.05
N SER A 401 6.22 -1.66 22.97
CA SER A 401 6.99 -1.88 21.73
C SER A 401 6.13 -2.58 20.67
N LEU A 402 5.33 -3.56 21.07
CA LEU A 402 4.39 -4.26 20.19
C LEU A 402 3.29 -3.32 19.68
N CYS A 403 2.69 -2.49 20.54
CA CYS A 403 1.78 -1.40 20.14
C CYS A 403 2.43 -0.49 19.10
N GLN A 404 3.67 -0.07 19.33
CA GLN A 404 4.37 0.80 18.39
C GLN A 404 4.65 0.11 17.04
N ILE A 405 4.93 -1.20 17.02
CA ILE A 405 5.07 -1.99 15.80
C ILE A 405 3.73 -2.07 15.05
N LEU A 406 2.64 -2.39 15.74
CA LEU A 406 1.31 -2.49 15.13
C LEU A 406 0.86 -1.14 14.59
N LYS A 407 0.97 -0.05 15.35
CA LYS A 407 0.57 1.30 14.91
C LYS A 407 1.41 1.88 13.77
N ARG A 408 2.60 1.34 13.49
CA ARG A 408 3.37 1.65 12.27
C ARG A 408 2.83 0.93 11.02
N SER A 409 2.09 -0.18 11.18
CA SER A 409 1.48 -0.90 10.07
C SER A 409 0.21 -0.21 9.58
N TYR A 410 0.08 -0.03 8.27
CA TYR A 410 -1.12 0.55 7.66
C TYR A 410 -2.40 -0.24 7.97
N MET A 411 -2.28 -1.54 8.30
CA MET A 411 -3.42 -2.42 8.66
C MET A 411 -3.97 -2.14 10.06
N PHE A 412 -3.16 -1.57 10.97
CA PHE A 412 -3.52 -1.41 12.38
C PHE A 412 -3.40 0.02 12.91
N LYS A 413 -2.91 0.96 12.10
CA LYS A 413 -2.80 2.38 12.47
C LYS A 413 -4.14 2.94 13.02
N ASP A 414 -5.27 2.55 12.40
CA ASP A 414 -6.60 3.05 12.75
C ASP A 414 -7.34 2.11 13.73
N VAL A 415 -6.94 0.83 13.84
CA VAL A 415 -7.56 -0.15 14.76
C VAL A 415 -7.30 0.26 16.22
N PRO A 416 -8.32 0.45 17.07
CA PRO A 416 -8.16 0.74 18.49
C PRO A 416 -7.26 -0.26 19.21
N ILE A 417 -6.25 0.23 19.93
CA ILE A 417 -5.38 -0.59 20.79
C ILE A 417 -5.51 -0.10 22.23
N ILE A 418 -6.03 -0.96 23.10
CA ILE A 418 -6.21 -0.70 24.52
C ILE A 418 -5.10 -1.44 25.28
N MET A 419 -4.24 -0.69 25.95
CA MET A 419 -3.19 -1.27 26.79
C MET A 419 -3.78 -1.71 28.13
N ILE A 420 -3.54 -2.96 28.52
CA ILE A 420 -3.94 -3.52 29.81
C ILE A 420 -2.69 -3.61 30.71
N SER A 421 -2.76 -3.18 31.97
CA SER A 421 -1.56 -3.13 32.83
C SER A 421 -1.86 -3.16 34.32
N SER A 422 -0.99 -3.82 35.09
CA SER A 422 -1.00 -3.83 36.56
C SER A 422 -0.42 -2.56 37.22
N ASN A 423 0.01 -1.55 36.45
CA ASN A 423 0.52 -0.29 36.99
C ASN A 423 0.11 0.88 36.07
N ALA A 424 -0.96 1.60 36.44
CA ALA A 424 -1.46 2.73 35.65
C ALA A 424 -0.92 4.10 36.12
N SER A 425 0.32 4.16 36.59
CA SER A 425 0.99 5.44 36.89
C SER A 425 0.93 6.42 35.70
N PRO A 426 0.89 7.75 35.93
CA PRO A 426 0.82 8.73 34.85
C PRO A 426 1.94 8.58 33.80
N LEU A 427 3.14 8.19 34.24
CA LEU A 427 4.29 7.94 33.37
C LEU A 427 4.06 6.74 32.43
N ASN A 428 3.45 5.65 32.93
CA ASN A 428 3.13 4.48 32.10
C ASN A 428 2.02 4.79 31.09
N LYS A 429 1.01 5.59 31.48
CA LYS A 429 -0.03 6.06 30.54
C LYS A 429 0.55 6.93 29.44
N ALA A 430 1.42 7.89 29.78
CA ALA A 430 2.13 8.71 28.80
C ALA A 430 3.03 7.89 27.86
N THR A 431 3.66 6.82 28.38
CA THR A 431 4.47 5.87 27.59
C THR A 431 3.60 5.11 26.60
N ALA A 432 2.46 4.58 27.03
CA ALA A 432 1.50 3.89 26.15
C ALA A 432 0.96 4.81 25.05
N GLN A 433 0.56 6.04 25.40
CA GLN A 433 0.12 7.05 24.43
C GLN A 433 1.22 7.39 23.41
N SER A 434 2.48 7.53 23.86
CA SER A 434 3.63 7.77 22.98
C SER A 434 3.94 6.59 22.05
N SER A 435 3.55 5.37 22.44
CA SER A 435 3.56 4.16 21.59
C SER A 435 2.39 4.06 20.63
N GLY A 436 1.46 5.03 20.63
CA GLY A 436 0.28 5.06 19.77
C GLY A 436 -0.93 4.31 20.32
N ALA A 437 -0.95 3.94 21.61
CA ALA A 437 -2.12 3.34 22.23
C ALA A 437 -3.33 4.28 22.16
N THR A 438 -4.52 3.70 21.98
CA THR A 438 -5.79 4.41 21.91
C THR A 438 -6.33 4.73 23.31
N ASP A 439 -6.23 3.77 24.24
CA ASP A 439 -6.60 3.95 25.65
C ASP A 439 -5.86 2.95 26.57
N TYR A 440 -6.17 3.00 27.88
CA TYR A 440 -5.48 2.25 28.93
C TYR A 440 -6.45 1.71 29.99
N LEU A 441 -6.38 0.41 30.28
CA LEU A 441 -7.20 -0.30 31.26
C LEU A 441 -6.32 -0.89 32.39
N GLU A 442 -6.59 -0.49 33.63
CA GLU A 442 -5.84 -0.94 34.80
C GLU A 442 -6.30 -2.31 35.31
N LYS A 443 -5.36 -3.21 35.60
CA LYS A 443 -5.60 -4.49 36.29
C LYS A 443 -5.59 -4.22 37.81
N PRO A 444 -6.56 -4.73 38.59
CA PRO A 444 -7.73 -5.52 38.17
C PRO A 444 -8.90 -4.66 37.70
N PHE A 445 -9.55 -5.07 36.61
CA PHE A 445 -10.78 -4.45 36.10
C PHE A 445 -12.01 -5.37 36.21
N SER A 446 -13.17 -4.72 36.32
CA SER A 446 -14.51 -5.33 36.29
C SER A 446 -15.03 -5.48 34.85
N LYS A 447 -16.03 -6.35 34.66
CA LYS A 447 -16.78 -6.49 33.39
C LYS A 447 -17.31 -5.13 32.91
N ALA A 448 -17.88 -4.32 33.81
CA ALA A 448 -18.43 -3.01 33.48
C ALA A 448 -17.37 -1.99 32.98
N GLN A 449 -16.12 -2.08 33.44
CA GLN A 449 -15.03 -1.24 32.92
C GLN A 449 -14.60 -1.69 31.52
N LEU A 450 -14.42 -3.00 31.31
CA LEU A 450 -14.08 -3.52 29.98
C LEU A 450 -15.16 -3.18 28.95
N MET A 451 -16.43 -3.45 29.26
CA MET A 451 -17.57 -3.16 28.37
C MET A 451 -17.65 -1.68 28.00
N ARG A 452 -17.38 -0.76 28.93
CA ARG A 452 -17.38 0.69 28.64
C ARG A 452 -16.30 1.07 27.62
N VAL A 453 -15.11 0.49 27.71
CA VAL A 453 -14.03 0.73 26.74
C VAL A 453 -14.43 0.20 25.36
N LEU A 454 -14.97 -1.02 25.31
CA LEU A 454 -15.42 -1.64 24.06
C LEU A 454 -16.55 -0.84 23.39
N GLU A 455 -17.59 -0.44 24.15
CA GLU A 455 -18.67 0.42 23.66
C GLU A 455 -18.16 1.76 23.11
N THR A 456 -17.13 2.34 23.74
CA THR A 456 -16.56 3.65 23.35
C THR A 456 -15.83 3.57 22.01
N TYR A 457 -15.08 2.50 21.76
CA TYR A 457 -14.21 2.38 20.58
C TYR A 457 -14.75 1.52 19.43
N LEU A 458 -15.86 0.81 19.64
CA LEU A 458 -16.56 0.04 18.61
C LEU A 458 -17.88 0.69 18.15
N GLU A 459 -18.16 1.94 18.58
CA GLU A 459 -19.36 2.73 18.25
C GLU A 459 -20.70 2.02 18.51
N ILE A 460 -20.74 1.11 19.48
CA ILE A 460 -21.91 0.28 19.78
C ILE A 460 -23.03 1.15 20.37
N LYS A 461 -24.05 1.42 19.56
CA LYS A 461 -25.27 2.12 20.01
C LYS A 461 -25.99 1.31 21.07
N ARG A 462 -25.95 1.79 22.31
CA ARG A 462 -26.70 1.26 23.45
C ARG A 462 -28.18 1.13 23.10
N SER A 463 -28.63 -0.11 22.97
CA SER A 463 -30.04 -0.49 22.95
C SER A 463 -30.40 -0.95 24.37
N PHE A 464 -30.88 -0.01 25.18
CA PHE A 464 -31.50 -0.25 26.50
C PHE A 464 -33.00 -0.02 26.39
#